data_AF-A0A922L573-F1
#
_entry.id   AF-A0A922L573-F1
#
_cell.length_a   1.000
_cell.length_b   1.000
_cell.length_c   1.000
_cell.angle_alpha   90.00
_cell.angle_beta   90.00
_cell.angle_gamma   90.00
#
_symmetry.space_group_name_H-M   'P 1'
#
loop_
_entity.id
_entity.type
_entity.pdbx_description
1 polymer ?
#
loop_
_entity_poly.entity_id
_entity_poly.type
_entity_poly.pdbx_seq_one_letter_code
_entity_poly.pdbx_strand_id
1 'polypeptide(L)'
;MSVKYLFSNRQKSIITPLFQSIIRSCYVYPTDTSEGNFEKKHFANRMKNEPISQKRARLLYQSRKRGMLENDLLLSTFAKKYLDSMSHEELELYDCLINTVSNDWDLYYWAIGSKEIPEEYRNPIMEKFSEHVRNTNRNVILQNSRIAKDFRSIRPSLLIKIRNYSSAAYTSRYADYEHIQVTAPHDHILHVELNRPDRRNAINRDMFREISECFSDIAADQQCRAVVISGTGKMFCSGIDYIDMVEQMTSMNSGSDAGGREDVAARAKYIRKTIILLQNSFNSIVKCPKPVIAAIHSGCIGAGVDLISATDIRYGSKDAYFSIREVAVGLAADLGTLQRMPKLVGNDSVMRELAYTARDMQADEAKEIGLLGKVFNDSNSCIQGAIDLARTIASRSPVAVQGTKVSLNYSRDHSEKDGLEFMQIWNMCMLQSEDFIIASSSQVSKSDEPPPFADF
;
A
#
# COMPACT_ATOMS: atom_id res chain seq x y z
N MET A 1 -11.47 11.43 33.34
CA MET A 1 -10.34 12.36 33.13
C MET A 1 -10.26 12.62 31.62
N SER A 2 -10.54 13.84 31.22
CA SER A 2 -10.90 14.25 29.84
C SER A 2 -9.70 14.41 28.90
N VAL A 3 -9.85 13.99 27.63
CA VAL A 3 -8.98 14.43 26.54
C VAL A 3 -9.62 15.66 25.86
N LYS A 4 -9.45 16.82 26.48
CA LYS A 4 -9.52 18.13 25.83
C LYS A 4 -8.08 18.62 25.77
N TYR A 5 -7.45 18.66 24.60
CA TYR A 5 -6.42 19.63 24.19
C TYR A 5 -5.74 19.11 22.92
N LEU A 6 -5.94 19.84 21.80
CA LEU A 6 -5.02 20.06 20.67
C LEU A 6 -5.81 20.23 19.37
N PHE A 7 -6.50 21.37 19.24
CA PHE A 7 -6.61 22.06 17.95
C PHE A 7 -6.68 23.56 18.26
N SER A 8 -5.50 24.18 18.43
CA SER A 8 -5.37 25.62 18.37
C SER A 8 -5.05 26.04 16.94
N ASN A 9 -5.87 26.96 16.44
CA ASN A 9 -5.60 27.98 15.42
C ASN A 9 -4.47 27.72 14.41
N ARG A 10 -4.85 27.35 13.17
CA ARG A 10 -4.67 28.18 11.96
C ARG A 10 -5.39 27.52 10.77
N GLN A 11 -5.89 28.35 9.85
CA GLN A 11 -6.72 28.03 8.68
C GLN A 11 -8.21 27.74 8.90
N LYS A 12 -8.94 28.78 9.33
CA LYS A 12 -10.31 29.03 8.84
C LYS A 12 -10.21 29.84 7.55
N SER A 13 -10.82 29.35 6.46
CA SER A 13 -11.13 30.00 5.17
C SER A 13 -10.86 28.95 4.09
N ILE A 14 -11.81 28.18 3.55
CA ILE A 14 -13.08 28.54 2.91
C ILE A 14 -14.03 27.36 3.12
N ILE A 15 -15.02 27.48 4.00
CA ILE A 15 -16.13 26.51 4.08
C ILE A 15 -17.41 27.32 4.25
N THR A 16 -18.26 27.30 3.23
CA THR A 16 -19.55 27.98 3.18
C THR A 16 -20.46 27.45 4.29
N PRO A 17 -21.32 28.27 4.94
CA PRO A 17 -22.22 27.82 6.01
C PRO A 17 -23.14 26.64 5.63
N LEU A 18 -23.39 26.41 4.34
CA LEU A 18 -24.10 25.24 3.82
C LEU A 18 -23.39 23.91 4.14
N PHE A 19 -22.06 23.88 4.13
CA PHE A 19 -21.26 22.68 4.35
C PHE A 19 -21.22 22.29 5.84
N GLN A 20 -21.22 23.27 6.75
CA GLN A 20 -21.30 23.01 8.20
C GLN A 20 -22.68 22.49 8.63
N SER A 21 -23.76 22.89 7.96
CA SER A 21 -25.09 22.35 8.20
C SER A 21 -25.21 20.88 7.77
N ILE A 22 -24.56 20.50 6.66
CA ILE A 22 -24.56 19.12 6.14
C ILE A 22 -23.71 18.20 7.02
N ILE A 23 -22.55 18.65 7.49
CA ILE A 23 -21.67 17.81 8.35
C ILE A 23 -22.30 17.57 9.72
N ARG A 24 -22.99 18.55 10.31
CA ARG A 24 -23.64 18.39 11.62
C ARG A 24 -24.86 17.47 11.61
N SER A 25 -25.51 17.24 10.47
CA SER A 25 -26.64 16.30 10.37
C SER A 25 -26.24 14.83 10.19
N CYS A 26 -24.96 14.54 9.94
CA CYS A 26 -24.52 13.22 9.46
C CYS A 26 -23.66 12.41 10.45
N TYR A 27 -23.37 12.91 11.65
CA TYR A 27 -22.57 12.20 12.65
C TYR A 27 -23.22 12.21 14.04
N VAL A 28 -24.23 11.35 14.22
CA VAL A 28 -24.56 10.78 15.53
C VAL A 28 -25.01 9.34 15.30
N TYR A 29 -24.16 8.37 15.64
CA TYR A 29 -24.59 7.01 15.92
C TYR A 29 -24.81 6.92 17.43
N PRO A 30 -26.03 6.69 17.93
CA PRO A 30 -26.22 6.40 19.34
C PRO A 30 -25.82 4.95 19.61
N THR A 31 -24.84 4.76 20.50
CA THR A 31 -24.59 3.51 21.19
C THR A 31 -25.57 3.39 22.35
N ASP A 32 -26.65 2.62 22.22
CA ASP A 32 -27.23 1.95 23.40
C ASP A 32 -28.16 0.80 23.04
N THR A 33 -27.99 -0.32 23.74
CA THR A 33 -28.75 -1.56 23.64
C THR A 33 -29.89 -1.58 24.66
N SER A 34 -31.12 -1.31 24.24
CA SER A 34 -32.32 -1.78 24.95
C SER A 34 -33.60 -1.53 24.13
N GLU A 35 -34.36 -2.59 23.94
CA GLU A 35 -35.83 -2.66 23.75
C GLU A 35 -36.54 -1.60 22.88
N GLY A 36 -37.02 -2.05 21.73
CA GLY A 36 -38.41 -1.82 21.29
C GLY A 36 -38.87 -0.38 21.02
N ASN A 37 -39.13 -0.09 19.74
CA ASN A 37 -40.11 0.90 19.27
C ASN A 37 -39.81 2.42 19.35
N PHE A 38 -38.63 2.85 19.76
CA PHE A 38 -38.21 4.24 19.51
C PHE A 38 -37.16 4.30 18.39
N GLU A 39 -37.31 5.26 17.46
CA GLU A 39 -36.34 5.66 16.42
C GLU A 39 -36.50 5.25 14.93
N LYS A 40 -37.58 4.59 14.48
CA LYS A 40 -37.89 4.60 13.02
C LYS A 40 -38.57 5.90 12.53
N LYS A 41 -39.05 6.75 13.45
CA LYS A 41 -39.84 7.98 13.12
C LYS A 41 -39.04 9.28 13.03
N HIS A 42 -37.74 9.30 13.38
CA HIS A 42 -37.02 10.56 13.60
C HIS A 42 -36.11 11.08 12.47
N PHE A 43 -35.77 10.28 11.46
CA PHE A 43 -35.07 10.78 10.26
C PHE A 43 -36.03 11.34 9.20
N ALA A 44 -37.16 10.67 8.95
CA ALA A 44 -38.16 11.09 7.95
C ALA A 44 -38.86 12.44 8.27
N ASN A 45 -38.83 12.90 9.53
CA ASN A 45 -39.55 14.12 9.95
C ASN A 45 -38.71 15.40 9.97
N ARG A 46 -37.39 15.37 9.72
CA ARG A 46 -36.55 16.59 9.87
C ARG A 46 -36.56 17.53 8.67
N MET A 47 -37.10 17.15 7.50
CA MET A 47 -36.93 17.93 6.27
C MET A 47 -38.18 17.97 5.36
N LYS A 48 -39.40 18.02 5.93
CA LYS A 48 -40.65 18.09 5.13
C LYS A 48 -40.76 19.29 4.18
N ASN A 49 -39.92 20.32 4.33
CA ASN A 49 -40.00 21.59 3.59
C ASN A 49 -38.72 21.94 2.81
N GLU A 50 -37.86 20.97 2.48
CA GLU A 50 -36.66 21.26 1.66
C GLU A 50 -37.02 21.55 0.19
N PRO A 51 -36.37 22.52 -0.48
CA PRO A 51 -36.57 22.75 -1.92
C PRO A 51 -36.18 21.52 -2.76
N ILE A 52 -36.95 21.22 -3.80
CA ILE A 52 -36.74 20.04 -4.67
C ILE A 52 -35.32 19.98 -5.24
N SER A 53 -34.73 21.13 -5.60
CA SER A 53 -33.35 21.20 -6.11
C SER A 53 -32.31 20.78 -5.06
N GLN A 54 -32.52 21.13 -3.79
CA GLN A 54 -31.66 20.74 -2.68
C GLN A 54 -31.84 19.26 -2.33
N LYS A 55 -33.10 18.78 -2.32
CA LYS A 55 -33.42 17.36 -2.14
C LYS A 55 -32.70 16.50 -3.18
N ARG A 56 -32.75 16.90 -4.46
CA ARG A 56 -32.06 16.20 -5.54
C ARG A 56 -30.55 16.16 -5.35
N ALA A 57 -29.92 17.29 -5.05
CA ALA A 57 -28.48 17.35 -4.81
C ALA A 57 -28.04 16.48 -3.62
N ARG A 58 -28.83 16.49 -2.53
CA ARG A 58 -28.58 15.66 -1.34
C ARG A 58 -28.69 14.17 -1.67
N LEU A 59 -29.77 13.76 -2.31
CA LEU A 59 -30.02 12.36 -2.67
C LEU A 59 -28.95 11.83 -3.65
N LEU A 60 -28.50 12.65 -4.59
CA LEU A 60 -27.39 12.32 -5.48
C LEU A 60 -26.08 12.11 -4.70
N TYR A 61 -25.80 12.97 -3.72
CA TYR A 61 -24.62 12.84 -2.86
C TYR A 61 -24.69 11.58 -1.99
N GLN A 62 -25.81 11.34 -1.32
CA GLN A 62 -26.02 10.15 -0.47
C GLN A 62 -25.92 8.85 -1.27
N SER A 63 -26.40 8.85 -2.52
CA SER A 63 -26.29 7.70 -3.43
C SER A 63 -24.84 7.37 -3.82
N ARG A 64 -23.91 8.34 -3.71
CA ARG A 64 -22.48 8.23 -4.06
C ARG A 64 -21.56 8.01 -2.84
N LYS A 65 -22.15 7.83 -1.66
CA LYS A 65 -21.42 7.76 -0.38
C LYS A 65 -21.94 6.63 0.51
N ARG A 66 -22.67 5.67 -0.05
CA ARG A 66 -23.21 4.55 0.72
C ARG A 66 -22.14 3.47 0.88
N GLY A 67 -22.05 2.89 2.07
CA GLY A 67 -20.82 2.27 2.61
C GLY A 67 -20.21 1.09 1.85
N MET A 68 -20.89 0.49 0.88
CA MET A 68 -20.41 -0.69 0.14
C MET A 68 -20.36 -0.44 -1.37
N LEU A 69 -19.25 -0.86 -2.01
CA LEU A 69 -18.88 -0.54 -3.38
C LEU A 69 -19.97 -0.91 -4.41
N GLU A 70 -20.60 -2.08 -4.26
CA GLU A 70 -21.63 -2.58 -5.18
C GLU A 70 -22.89 -1.71 -5.13
N ASN A 71 -23.34 -1.36 -3.92
CA ASN A 71 -24.49 -0.48 -3.74
C ASN A 71 -24.18 0.94 -4.19
N ASP A 72 -22.98 1.43 -3.90
CA ASP A 72 -22.54 2.75 -4.31
C ASP A 72 -22.59 2.88 -5.84
N LEU A 73 -22.10 1.88 -6.58
CA LEU A 73 -22.14 1.89 -8.04
C LEU A 73 -23.58 1.82 -8.60
N LEU A 74 -24.41 0.93 -8.04
CA LEU A 74 -25.79 0.77 -8.49
C LEU A 74 -26.64 2.01 -8.19
N LEU A 75 -26.56 2.55 -6.98
CA LEU A 75 -27.28 3.75 -6.57
C LEU A 75 -26.75 5.00 -7.27
N SER A 76 -25.43 5.13 -7.48
CA SER A 76 -24.85 6.25 -8.21
C SER A 76 -25.33 6.32 -9.65
N THR A 77 -25.38 5.17 -10.34
CA THR A 77 -25.85 5.10 -11.72
C THR A 77 -27.36 5.25 -11.83
N PHE A 78 -28.12 4.72 -10.87
CA PHE A 78 -29.56 4.90 -10.76
C PHE A 78 -29.92 6.38 -10.53
N ALA A 79 -29.31 7.00 -9.52
CA ALA A 79 -29.51 8.41 -9.21
C ALA A 79 -29.15 9.30 -10.41
N LYS A 80 -28.02 9.07 -11.06
CA LYS A 80 -27.64 9.83 -12.26
C LYS A 80 -28.68 9.72 -13.39
N LYS A 81 -29.37 8.59 -13.51
CA LYS A 81 -30.30 8.33 -14.62
C LYS A 81 -31.71 8.85 -14.35
N TYR A 82 -32.20 8.73 -13.12
CA TYR A 82 -33.63 8.92 -12.83
C TYR A 82 -33.95 10.16 -11.98
N LEU A 83 -33.01 10.61 -11.15
CA LEU A 83 -33.28 11.58 -10.08
C LEU A 83 -33.74 12.96 -10.59
N ASP A 84 -33.25 13.40 -11.75
CA ASP A 84 -33.69 14.65 -12.38
C ASP A 84 -35.14 14.59 -12.89
N SER A 85 -35.62 13.39 -13.22
CA SER A 85 -36.97 13.13 -13.77
C SER A 85 -38.00 12.71 -12.73
N MET A 86 -37.58 12.41 -11.49
CA MET A 86 -38.49 11.93 -10.44
C MET A 86 -39.47 13.01 -9.97
N SER A 87 -40.73 12.61 -9.73
CA SER A 87 -41.73 13.44 -9.06
C SER A 87 -41.37 13.69 -7.59
N HIS A 88 -42.10 14.58 -6.92
CA HIS A 88 -41.88 14.83 -5.49
C HIS A 88 -42.12 13.57 -4.65
N GLU A 89 -43.19 12.83 -4.95
CA GLU A 89 -43.55 11.57 -4.29
C GLU A 89 -42.50 10.48 -4.56
N GLU A 90 -41.96 10.40 -5.77
CA GLU A 90 -40.88 9.48 -6.12
C GLU A 90 -39.58 9.81 -5.38
N LEU A 91 -39.27 11.10 -5.20
CA LEU A 91 -38.12 11.52 -4.40
C LEU A 91 -38.28 11.18 -2.92
N GLU A 92 -39.49 11.24 -2.35
CA GLU A 92 -39.77 10.77 -0.98
C GLU A 92 -39.56 9.26 -0.84
N LEU A 93 -40.07 8.49 -1.80
CA LEU A 93 -39.89 7.03 -1.81
C LEU A 93 -38.42 6.63 -1.96
N TYR A 94 -37.66 7.33 -2.81
CA TYR A 94 -36.23 7.09 -2.97
C TYR A 94 -35.43 7.48 -1.74
N ASP A 95 -35.73 8.62 -1.12
CA ASP A 95 -35.13 9.05 0.14
C ASP A 95 -35.34 8.01 1.24
N CYS A 96 -36.56 7.48 1.35
CA CYS A 96 -36.89 6.42 2.27
C CYS A 96 -36.06 5.16 1.97
N LEU A 97 -36.07 4.68 0.71
CA LEU A 97 -35.32 3.50 0.29
C LEU A 97 -33.83 3.59 0.64
N ILE A 98 -33.21 4.77 0.47
CA ILE A 98 -31.77 4.88 0.71
C ILE A 98 -31.36 5.19 2.15
N ASN A 99 -32.27 5.72 2.96
CA ASN A 99 -31.94 6.18 4.32
C ASN A 99 -32.62 5.39 5.45
N THR A 100 -33.60 4.53 5.19
CA THR A 100 -34.31 3.76 6.24
C THR A 100 -34.01 2.27 6.26
N VAL A 101 -33.35 1.75 5.23
CA VAL A 101 -32.91 0.34 5.18
C VAL A 101 -31.80 0.13 6.20
N SER A 102 -32.04 -0.78 7.15
CA SER A 102 -31.15 -1.03 8.29
C SER A 102 -29.87 -1.78 7.94
N ASN A 103 -29.84 -2.50 6.82
CA ASN A 103 -28.68 -3.27 6.35
C ASN A 103 -28.49 -3.04 4.85
N ASP A 104 -27.34 -2.49 4.47
CA ASP A 104 -27.04 -2.17 3.07
C ASP A 104 -27.02 -3.42 2.16
N TRP A 105 -26.66 -4.60 2.67
CA TRP A 105 -26.72 -5.85 1.91
C TRP A 105 -28.13 -6.25 1.50
N ASP A 106 -29.14 -5.90 2.31
CA ASP A 106 -30.52 -6.25 2.01
C ASP A 106 -31.00 -5.53 0.74
N LEU A 107 -30.65 -4.25 0.58
CA LEU A 107 -30.99 -3.50 -0.62
C LEU A 107 -30.39 -4.11 -1.90
N TYR A 108 -29.15 -4.58 -1.81
CA TYR A 108 -28.49 -5.28 -2.92
C TYR A 108 -29.24 -6.55 -3.28
N TYR A 109 -29.51 -7.42 -2.30
CA TYR A 109 -30.17 -8.70 -2.49
C TYR A 109 -31.62 -8.58 -2.99
N TRP A 110 -32.33 -7.56 -2.55
CA TRP A 110 -33.65 -7.21 -3.09
C TRP A 110 -33.57 -6.82 -4.56
N ALA A 111 -32.59 -5.99 -4.94
CA ALA A 111 -32.46 -5.48 -6.30
C ALA A 111 -32.04 -6.57 -7.31
N ILE A 112 -31.20 -7.52 -6.90
CA ILE A 112 -30.80 -8.67 -7.74
C ILE A 112 -31.80 -9.84 -7.67
N GLY A 113 -32.79 -9.78 -6.76
CA GLY A 113 -33.84 -10.79 -6.62
C GLY A 113 -33.41 -12.06 -5.88
N SER A 114 -32.34 -12.02 -5.09
CA SER A 114 -31.90 -13.15 -4.25
C SER A 114 -32.63 -13.20 -2.89
N LYS A 115 -33.29 -12.11 -2.48
CA LYS A 115 -34.11 -12.01 -1.27
C LYS A 115 -35.44 -11.33 -1.58
N GLU A 116 -36.52 -11.74 -0.90
CA GLU A 116 -37.82 -11.08 -1.04
C GLU A 116 -37.81 -9.65 -0.51
N ILE A 117 -38.48 -8.75 -1.25
CA ILE A 117 -38.64 -7.35 -0.88
C ILE A 117 -39.70 -7.25 0.24
N PRO A 118 -39.38 -6.66 1.41
CA PRO A 118 -40.35 -6.42 2.47
C PRO A 118 -41.48 -5.51 2.00
N GLU A 119 -42.68 -5.68 2.57
CA GLU A 119 -43.89 -4.96 2.15
C GLU A 119 -43.72 -3.43 2.18
N GLU A 120 -42.99 -2.90 3.17
CA GLU A 120 -42.68 -1.47 3.30
C GLU A 120 -41.83 -0.88 2.17
N TYR A 121 -41.11 -1.71 1.41
CA TYR A 121 -40.26 -1.30 0.28
C TYR A 121 -40.82 -1.73 -1.09
N ARG A 122 -42.00 -2.37 -1.14
CA ARG A 122 -42.67 -2.70 -2.41
C ARG A 122 -43.37 -1.47 -3.00
N ASN A 123 -42.58 -0.64 -3.68
CA ASN A 123 -43.05 0.59 -4.30
C ASN A 123 -42.42 0.80 -5.69
N PRO A 124 -42.92 1.76 -6.50
CA PRO A 124 -42.44 1.98 -7.86
C PRO A 124 -40.94 2.32 -7.97
N ILE A 125 -40.34 2.90 -6.92
CA ILE A 125 -38.90 3.20 -6.92
C ILE A 125 -38.08 1.92 -6.78
N MET A 126 -38.49 0.99 -5.91
CA MET A 126 -37.80 -0.30 -5.77
C MET A 126 -37.93 -1.15 -7.05
N GLU A 127 -39.08 -1.08 -7.73
CA GLU A 127 -39.27 -1.72 -9.05
C GLU A 127 -38.34 -1.11 -10.11
N LYS A 128 -38.30 0.22 -10.23
CA LYS A 128 -37.38 0.92 -11.13
C LYS A 128 -35.91 0.63 -10.80
N PHE A 129 -35.56 0.53 -9.52
CA PHE A 129 -34.21 0.20 -9.09
C PHE A 129 -33.85 -1.23 -9.50
N SER A 130 -34.71 -2.21 -9.23
CA SER A 130 -34.52 -3.61 -9.63
C SER A 130 -34.40 -3.75 -11.16
N GLU A 131 -35.22 -3.03 -11.92
CA GLU A 131 -35.15 -3.01 -13.39
C GLU A 131 -33.82 -2.41 -13.89
N HIS A 132 -33.37 -1.31 -13.26
CA HIS A 132 -32.08 -0.70 -13.57
C HIS A 132 -30.92 -1.66 -13.29
N VAL A 133 -30.97 -2.42 -12.19
CA VAL A 133 -29.96 -3.44 -11.85
C VAL A 133 -29.98 -4.61 -12.84
N ARG A 134 -31.16 -5.07 -13.27
CA ARG A 134 -31.30 -6.12 -14.31
C ARG A 134 -30.73 -5.72 -15.67
N ASN A 135 -30.54 -4.41 -15.91
CA ASN A 135 -29.75 -3.89 -17.03
C ASN A 135 -30.25 -4.38 -18.40
N THR A 136 -31.58 -4.52 -18.56
CA THR A 136 -32.26 -5.10 -19.74
C THR A 136 -31.88 -4.45 -21.07
N ASN A 137 -31.54 -3.16 -21.07
CA ASN A 137 -31.18 -2.41 -22.29
C ASN A 137 -29.69 -2.46 -22.68
N ARG A 138 -28.77 -2.98 -21.85
CA ARG A 138 -27.37 -3.21 -22.26
C ARG A 138 -27.14 -4.57 -22.92
N ASN A 139 -28.04 -5.53 -22.73
CA ASN A 139 -27.98 -6.83 -23.41
C ASN A 139 -28.20 -6.72 -24.93
N VAL A 140 -28.83 -5.64 -25.42
CA VAL A 140 -29.05 -5.39 -26.85
C VAL A 140 -27.75 -4.99 -27.58
N ILE A 141 -26.79 -4.37 -26.88
CA ILE A 141 -25.47 -4.03 -27.47
C ILE A 141 -24.61 -5.29 -27.65
N LEU A 142 -24.81 -6.31 -26.82
CA LEU A 142 -24.11 -7.60 -26.90
C LEU A 142 -24.71 -8.55 -27.95
N GLN A 143 -26.00 -8.43 -28.28
CA GLN A 143 -26.65 -9.32 -29.25
C GLN A 143 -26.57 -8.84 -30.71
N ASN A 144 -26.43 -7.53 -30.97
CA ASN A 144 -26.39 -6.99 -32.34
C ASN A 144 -24.99 -6.69 -32.90
N SER A 145 -23.92 -6.99 -32.16
CA SER A 145 -22.58 -6.97 -32.73
C SER A 145 -22.22 -8.38 -33.24
N ARG A 146 -21.79 -8.48 -34.50
CA ARG A 146 -21.27 -9.70 -35.14
C ARG A 146 -20.02 -10.30 -34.46
N ILE A 147 -19.73 -9.94 -33.21
CA ILE A 147 -18.52 -10.24 -32.45
C ILE A 147 -18.71 -11.51 -31.58
N ALA A 148 -19.94 -11.93 -31.29
CA ALA A 148 -20.21 -13.06 -30.38
C ALA A 148 -19.73 -14.43 -30.89
N LYS A 149 -19.50 -14.62 -32.20
CA LYS A 149 -18.97 -15.88 -32.75
C LYS A 149 -17.43 -15.95 -32.77
N ASP A 150 -16.74 -14.82 -32.62
CA ASP A 150 -15.27 -14.77 -32.66
C ASP A 150 -14.60 -14.83 -31.28
N PHE A 151 -15.37 -14.85 -30.18
CA PHE A 151 -14.82 -14.87 -28.82
C PHE A 151 -14.01 -16.13 -28.48
N ARG A 152 -14.21 -17.25 -29.19
CA ARG A 152 -13.35 -18.44 -29.06
C ARG A 152 -11.98 -18.28 -29.72
N SER A 153 -11.78 -17.20 -30.49
CA SER A 153 -10.54 -16.92 -31.25
C SER A 153 -9.76 -15.69 -30.74
N ILE A 154 -10.24 -15.00 -29.70
CA ILE A 154 -9.56 -13.80 -29.17
C ILE A 154 -8.26 -14.23 -28.49
N ARG A 155 -7.17 -14.05 -29.23
CA ARG A 155 -5.80 -14.36 -28.87
C ARG A 155 -5.36 -13.73 -27.53
N PRO A 156 -4.38 -14.34 -26.83
CA PRO A 156 -3.74 -13.84 -25.61
C PRO A 156 -3.38 -12.34 -25.62
N SER A 157 -3.18 -11.75 -26.79
CA SER A 157 -2.85 -10.33 -26.99
C SER A 157 -3.87 -9.32 -26.46
N LEU A 158 -5.18 -9.66 -26.41
CA LEU A 158 -6.19 -8.71 -25.91
C LEU A 158 -6.27 -8.71 -24.37
N LEU A 159 -6.13 -9.87 -23.73
CA LEU A 159 -6.00 -10.01 -22.28
C LEU A 159 -4.71 -9.34 -21.77
N ILE A 160 -3.61 -9.50 -22.51
CA ILE A 160 -2.34 -8.79 -22.24
C ILE A 160 -2.55 -7.27 -22.32
N LYS A 161 -3.28 -6.76 -23.32
CA LYS A 161 -3.55 -5.31 -23.43
C LYS A 161 -4.36 -4.80 -22.23
N ILE A 162 -5.44 -5.46 -21.82
CA ILE A 162 -6.27 -5.03 -20.68
C ILE A 162 -5.46 -5.05 -19.37
N ARG A 163 -4.64 -6.09 -19.16
CA ARG A 163 -3.75 -6.19 -17.99
C ARG A 163 -2.66 -5.11 -18.00
N ASN A 164 -2.09 -4.81 -19.17
CA ASN A 164 -1.11 -3.72 -19.31
C ASN A 164 -1.73 -2.34 -19.05
N TYR A 165 -2.99 -2.12 -19.43
CA TYR A 165 -3.72 -0.88 -19.11
C TYR A 165 -4.03 -0.76 -17.61
N SER A 166 -4.35 -1.85 -16.90
CA SER A 166 -4.55 -1.80 -15.44
C SER A 166 -3.24 -1.67 -14.68
N SER A 167 -2.16 -2.30 -15.15
CA SER A 167 -0.80 -2.16 -14.57
C SER A 167 -0.29 -0.74 -14.72
N ALA A 168 -0.41 -0.11 -15.90
CA ALA A 168 0.01 1.28 -16.11
C ALA A 168 -0.80 2.30 -15.28
N ALA A 169 -2.10 2.07 -15.09
CA ALA A 169 -2.93 2.90 -14.21
C ALA A 169 -2.65 2.64 -12.71
N TYR A 170 -2.25 1.42 -12.35
CA TYR A 170 -1.85 1.09 -10.99
C TYR A 170 -0.52 1.76 -10.64
N THR A 171 0.47 1.68 -11.53
CA THR A 171 1.80 2.27 -11.32
C THR A 171 1.84 3.78 -11.55
N SER A 172 0.79 4.41 -12.09
CA SER A 172 0.78 5.86 -12.31
C SER A 172 0.93 6.67 -11.01
N ARG A 173 0.56 6.09 -9.86
CA ARG A 173 0.80 6.69 -8.54
C ARG A 173 2.27 6.75 -8.14
N TYR A 174 3.13 6.03 -8.86
CA TYR A 174 4.58 5.94 -8.65
C TYR A 174 5.37 6.52 -9.84
N ALA A 175 4.72 7.25 -10.75
CA ALA A 175 5.33 7.68 -12.01
C ALA A 175 6.25 8.89 -11.89
N ASP A 176 6.22 9.60 -10.75
CA ASP A 176 6.85 10.91 -10.60
C ASP A 176 8.29 10.86 -10.04
N TYR A 177 8.89 9.67 -9.95
CA TYR A 177 10.26 9.49 -9.46
C TYR A 177 11.30 9.60 -10.59
N GLU A 178 12.40 10.34 -10.33
CA GLU A 178 13.46 10.58 -11.31
C GLU A 178 14.56 9.51 -11.24
N HIS A 179 14.87 9.01 -10.04
CA HIS A 179 16.03 8.15 -9.78
C HIS A 179 15.67 6.73 -9.38
N ILE A 180 14.39 6.44 -9.18
CA ILE A 180 13.85 5.09 -9.07
C ILE A 180 12.73 4.88 -10.08
N GLN A 181 12.56 3.66 -10.55
CA GLN A 181 11.46 3.27 -11.42
C GLN A 181 10.61 2.21 -10.72
N VAL A 182 9.28 2.36 -10.76
CA VAL A 182 8.36 1.39 -10.18
C VAL A 182 7.50 0.77 -11.28
N THR A 183 7.52 -0.56 -11.36
CA THR A 183 6.67 -1.34 -12.27
C THR A 183 5.87 -2.38 -11.50
N ALA A 184 4.82 -2.92 -12.13
CA ALA A 184 4.00 -3.99 -11.56
C ALA A 184 4.04 -5.22 -12.48
N PRO A 185 5.07 -6.09 -12.37
CA PRO A 185 5.25 -7.23 -13.26
C PRO A 185 4.17 -8.30 -13.10
N HIS A 186 3.51 -8.34 -11.94
CA HIS A 186 2.43 -9.26 -11.61
C HIS A 186 1.46 -8.61 -10.62
N ASP A 187 0.29 -9.23 -10.46
CA ASP A 187 -0.71 -8.76 -9.51
C ASP A 187 -0.12 -8.79 -8.10
N HIS A 188 -0.39 -7.73 -7.33
CA HIS A 188 0.09 -7.53 -5.97
C HIS A 188 1.62 -7.42 -5.78
N ILE A 189 2.38 -7.33 -6.86
CA ILE A 189 3.84 -7.24 -6.80
C ILE A 189 4.29 -5.93 -7.43
N LEU A 190 5.04 -5.16 -6.65
CA LEU A 190 5.76 -3.99 -7.15
C LEU A 190 7.24 -4.31 -7.30
N HIS A 191 7.83 -3.82 -8.38
CA HIS A 191 9.25 -3.93 -8.67
C HIS A 191 9.83 -2.52 -8.71
N VAL A 192 10.69 -2.21 -7.74
CA VAL A 192 11.37 -0.93 -7.56
C VAL A 192 12.80 -1.08 -8.06
N GLU A 193 13.15 -0.34 -9.11
CA GLU A 193 14.48 -0.36 -9.71
C GLU A 193 15.23 0.92 -9.40
N LEU A 194 16.48 0.79 -8.94
CA LEU A 194 17.41 1.91 -8.90
C LEU A 194 17.73 2.31 -10.35
N ASN A 195 17.44 3.57 -10.70
CA ASN A 195 17.39 4.02 -12.09
C ASN A 195 18.31 5.22 -12.37
N ARG A 196 19.59 5.08 -12.03
CA ARG A 196 20.67 5.99 -12.47
C ARG A 196 21.80 5.20 -13.14
N PRO A 197 21.53 4.42 -14.20
CA PRO A 197 22.48 3.44 -14.73
C PRO A 197 23.79 4.07 -15.23
N ASP A 198 23.74 5.29 -15.77
CA ASP A 198 24.93 6.04 -16.23
C ASP A 198 25.85 6.47 -15.07
N ARG A 199 25.30 6.54 -13.86
CA ARG A 199 26.02 6.78 -12.61
C ARG A 199 26.16 5.51 -11.77
N ARG A 200 25.96 4.33 -12.37
CA ARG A 200 26.03 3.02 -11.69
C ARG A 200 25.13 2.95 -10.45
N ASN A 201 23.98 3.62 -10.53
CA ASN A 201 23.01 3.72 -9.44
C ASN A 201 23.60 4.29 -8.14
N ALA A 202 24.58 5.20 -8.24
CA ALA A 202 25.03 5.97 -7.09
C ALA A 202 23.84 6.72 -6.46
N ILE A 203 23.71 6.67 -5.14
CA ILE A 203 22.59 7.23 -4.40
C ILE A 203 22.92 8.69 -4.04
N ASN A 204 22.25 9.62 -4.70
CA ASN A 204 22.26 11.04 -4.34
C ASN A 204 21.11 11.38 -3.39
N ARG A 205 21.08 12.62 -2.90
CA ARG A 205 20.06 13.15 -1.99
C ARG A 205 18.62 12.92 -2.48
N ASP A 206 18.36 13.16 -3.75
CA ASP A 206 17.02 13.01 -4.32
C ASP A 206 16.60 11.54 -4.30
N MET A 207 17.49 10.61 -4.68
CA MET A 207 17.19 9.18 -4.62
C MET A 207 16.96 8.69 -3.19
N PHE A 208 17.68 9.21 -2.19
CA PHE A 208 17.35 8.95 -0.78
C PHE A 208 15.93 9.39 -0.43
N ARG A 209 15.51 10.60 -0.83
CA ARG A 209 14.14 11.09 -0.62
C ARG A 209 13.12 10.18 -1.31
N GLU A 210 13.33 9.88 -2.59
CA GLU A 210 12.41 9.07 -3.41
C GLU A 210 12.25 7.66 -2.85
N ILE A 211 13.32 7.02 -2.36
CA ILE A 211 13.21 5.72 -1.68
C ILE A 211 12.31 5.84 -0.45
N SER A 212 12.48 6.89 0.38
CA SER A 212 11.66 7.10 1.57
C SER A 212 10.18 7.31 1.23
N GLU A 213 9.90 8.12 0.22
CA GLU A 213 8.54 8.43 -0.26
C GLU A 213 7.89 7.18 -0.86
N CYS A 214 8.59 6.50 -1.77
CA CYS A 214 8.11 5.31 -2.45
C CYS A 214 7.72 4.20 -1.46
N PHE A 215 8.57 3.88 -0.49
CA PHE A 215 8.23 2.83 0.48
C PHE A 215 7.15 3.25 1.49
N SER A 216 6.97 4.56 1.72
CA SER A 216 5.84 5.06 2.50
C SER A 216 4.52 4.88 1.72
N ASP A 217 4.53 5.17 0.41
CA ASP A 217 3.38 4.95 -0.47
C ASP A 217 3.05 3.47 -0.63
N ILE A 218 4.06 2.61 -0.82
CA ILE A 218 3.90 1.15 -0.87
C ILE A 218 3.34 0.62 0.46
N ALA A 219 3.80 1.16 1.59
CA ALA A 219 3.28 0.77 2.90
C ALA A 219 1.78 1.06 3.03
N ALA A 220 1.28 2.13 2.40
CA ALA A 220 -0.14 2.48 2.36
C ALA A 220 -0.94 1.78 1.24
N ASP A 221 -0.27 1.16 0.27
CA ASP A 221 -0.95 0.48 -0.84
C ASP A 221 -1.51 -0.89 -0.43
N GLN A 222 -2.84 -0.99 -0.38
CA GLN A 222 -3.57 -2.22 -0.03
C GLN A 222 -3.47 -3.31 -1.11
N GLN A 223 -3.20 -2.93 -2.36
CA GLN A 223 -3.07 -3.89 -3.46
C GLN A 223 -1.69 -4.54 -3.47
N CYS A 224 -0.65 -3.86 -2.97
CA CYS A 224 0.69 -4.43 -2.93
C CYS A 224 0.84 -5.43 -1.77
N ARG A 225 1.35 -6.63 -2.05
CA ARG A 225 1.60 -7.69 -1.06
C ARG A 225 3.08 -8.06 -0.93
N ALA A 226 3.89 -7.83 -1.96
CA ALA A 226 5.33 -8.05 -1.93
C ALA A 226 6.07 -7.09 -2.86
N VAL A 227 7.33 -6.78 -2.53
CA VAL A 227 8.16 -5.86 -3.30
C VAL A 227 9.45 -6.54 -3.71
N VAL A 228 9.87 -6.32 -4.95
CA VAL A 228 11.23 -6.65 -5.43
C VAL A 228 12.01 -5.35 -5.61
N ILE A 229 13.26 -5.32 -5.15
CA ILE A 229 14.23 -4.26 -5.42
C ILE A 229 15.34 -4.81 -6.33
N SER A 230 15.71 -4.07 -7.36
CA SER A 230 16.93 -4.33 -8.16
C SER A 230 17.58 -3.03 -8.62
N GLY A 231 18.71 -3.11 -9.33
CA GLY A 231 19.31 -1.96 -10.01
C GLY A 231 19.27 -2.12 -11.52
N THR A 232 19.13 -1.02 -12.25
CA THR A 232 19.26 -1.00 -13.71
C THR A 232 20.74 -0.96 -14.13
N GLY A 233 21.03 -1.36 -15.36
CA GLY A 233 22.37 -1.20 -15.95
C GLY A 233 23.42 -2.16 -15.41
N LYS A 234 24.67 -1.69 -15.31
CA LYS A 234 25.85 -2.56 -15.16
C LYS A 234 26.02 -3.18 -13.77
N MET A 235 25.41 -2.62 -12.73
CA MET A 235 25.52 -3.11 -11.37
C MET A 235 24.33 -2.68 -10.53
N PHE A 236 24.15 -3.33 -9.38
CA PHE A 236 23.11 -2.97 -8.44
C PHE A 236 23.25 -1.53 -7.94
N CYS A 237 24.36 -1.19 -7.26
CA CYS A 237 24.58 0.14 -6.69
C CYS A 237 26.05 0.38 -6.33
N SER A 238 26.62 1.51 -6.75
CA SER A 238 27.98 1.93 -6.40
C SER A 238 28.12 2.68 -5.08
N GLY A 239 27.04 2.82 -4.30
CA GLY A 239 27.04 3.51 -3.01
C GLY A 239 26.63 4.97 -3.12
N ILE A 240 27.10 5.81 -2.19
CA ILE A 240 26.76 7.24 -2.17
C ILE A 240 27.37 7.95 -3.39
N ASP A 241 26.65 8.92 -3.95
CA ASP A 241 27.19 9.79 -4.99
C ASP A 241 28.22 10.76 -4.36
N TYR A 242 29.50 10.53 -4.62
CA TYR A 242 30.59 11.31 -4.03
C TYR A 242 30.52 12.81 -4.37
N ILE A 243 29.97 13.17 -5.53
CA ILE A 243 29.86 14.59 -5.93
C ILE A 243 28.84 15.28 -5.02
N ASP A 244 27.66 14.68 -4.87
CA ASP A 244 26.61 15.16 -3.95
C ASP A 244 27.10 15.15 -2.50
N MET A 245 27.85 14.13 -2.08
CA MET A 245 28.44 14.06 -0.75
C MET A 245 29.39 15.23 -0.46
N VAL A 246 30.29 15.56 -1.40
CA VAL A 246 31.26 16.66 -1.26
C VAL A 246 30.56 18.03 -1.27
N GLU A 247 29.55 18.21 -2.12
CA GLU A 247 28.73 19.42 -2.15
C GLU A 247 28.02 19.62 -0.80
N GLN A 248 27.43 18.56 -0.26
CA GLN A 248 26.82 18.61 1.07
C GLN A 248 27.84 18.89 2.17
N MET A 249 29.02 18.27 2.16
CA MET A 249 30.10 18.55 3.14
C MET A 249 30.56 20.02 3.09
N THR A 250 30.59 20.61 1.90
CA THR A 250 30.93 22.03 1.74
C THR A 250 29.83 22.90 2.35
N SER A 251 28.56 22.61 2.07
CA SER A 251 27.43 23.32 2.68
C SER A 251 27.35 23.15 4.21
N MET A 252 27.74 21.97 4.72
CA MET A 252 27.84 21.65 6.15
C MET A 252 28.89 22.48 6.89
N ASN A 253 30.02 22.78 6.24
CA ASN A 253 31.09 23.58 6.82
C ASN A 253 30.74 25.07 6.89
N SER A 254 29.77 25.54 6.10
CA SER A 254 29.35 26.93 6.03
C SER A 254 28.19 27.30 6.96
N GLY A 255 27.74 26.40 7.85
CA GLY A 255 26.72 26.69 8.86
C GLY A 255 25.39 27.16 8.24
N SER A 256 24.76 26.32 7.41
CA SER A 256 23.67 26.71 6.52
C SER A 256 22.30 27.03 7.17
N ASP A 257 22.26 27.28 8.48
CA ASP A 257 21.14 28.02 9.07
C ASP A 257 21.60 29.48 9.12
N ALA A 258 21.03 30.34 8.27
CA ALA A 258 21.32 31.76 8.18
C ALA A 258 21.38 32.43 9.57
N GLY A 259 22.60 32.63 10.10
CA GLY A 259 22.87 33.24 11.41
C GLY A 259 23.29 32.27 12.55
N GLY A 260 23.58 31.00 12.26
CA GLY A 260 24.06 30.02 13.25
C GLY A 260 25.52 30.21 13.69
N ARG A 261 25.85 29.73 14.88
CA ARG A 261 27.23 29.69 15.43
C ARG A 261 28.11 28.76 14.57
N GLU A 262 29.31 29.19 14.18
CA GLU A 262 30.25 28.38 13.37
C GLU A 262 31.10 27.39 14.20
N ASP A 263 30.59 26.92 15.34
CA ASP A 263 31.34 26.00 16.19
C ASP A 263 31.09 24.53 15.82
N VAL A 264 31.84 23.62 16.47
CA VAL A 264 31.72 22.17 16.26
C VAL A 264 30.32 21.66 16.63
N ALA A 265 29.70 22.19 17.69
CA ALA A 265 28.42 21.70 18.18
C ALA A 265 27.25 22.06 17.25
N ALA A 266 27.28 23.26 16.65
CA ALA A 266 26.29 23.67 15.65
C ALA A 266 26.36 22.81 14.38
N ARG A 267 27.57 22.58 13.85
CA ARG A 267 27.79 21.68 12.70
C ARG A 267 27.36 20.26 13.01
N ALA A 268 27.69 19.75 14.20
CA ALA A 268 27.27 18.41 14.63
C ALA A 268 25.74 18.25 14.68
N LYS A 269 25.00 19.28 15.11
CA LYS A 269 23.52 19.25 15.09
C LYS A 269 22.97 19.18 13.66
N TYR A 270 23.56 19.89 12.72
CA TYR A 270 23.18 19.82 11.31
C TYR A 270 23.48 18.44 10.73
N ILE A 271 24.73 17.95 10.88
CA ILE A 271 25.16 16.63 10.39
C ILE A 271 24.24 15.54 10.93
N ARG A 272 23.91 15.58 12.23
CA ARG A 272 22.99 14.60 12.83
C ARG A 272 21.60 14.61 12.17
N LYS A 273 21.06 15.79 11.81
CA LYS A 273 19.77 15.88 11.10
C LYS A 273 19.86 15.24 9.72
N THR A 274 20.95 15.48 8.99
CA THR A 274 21.21 14.89 7.68
C THR A 274 21.31 13.37 7.79
N ILE A 275 22.10 12.84 8.73
CA ILE A 275 22.21 11.38 8.96
C ILE A 275 20.84 10.76 9.23
N ILE A 276 20.00 11.38 10.07
CA ILE A 276 18.64 10.88 10.34
C ILE A 276 17.79 10.86 9.08
N LEU A 277 17.87 11.90 8.25
CA LEU A 277 17.14 11.95 6.98
C LEU A 277 17.54 10.80 6.06
N LEU A 278 18.84 10.55 5.90
CA LEU A 278 19.35 9.45 5.07
C LEU A 278 19.01 8.07 5.64
N GLN A 279 19.11 7.90 6.96
CA GLN A 279 18.65 6.68 7.64
C GLN A 279 17.17 6.41 7.42
N ASN A 280 16.33 7.46 7.39
CA ASN A 280 14.89 7.32 7.18
C ASN A 280 14.54 6.69 5.84
N SER A 281 15.34 6.93 4.80
CA SER A 281 15.20 6.28 3.49
C SER A 281 15.22 4.76 3.61
N PHE A 282 16.23 4.18 4.26
CA PHE A 282 16.29 2.71 4.42
C PHE A 282 15.40 2.20 5.56
N ASN A 283 15.14 3.00 6.59
CA ASN A 283 14.17 2.64 7.64
C ASN A 283 12.75 2.53 7.08
N SER A 284 12.40 3.25 6.01
CA SER A 284 11.10 3.12 5.35
C SER A 284 10.86 1.71 4.81
N ILE A 285 11.91 1.04 4.30
CA ILE A 285 11.88 -0.36 3.82
C ILE A 285 11.59 -1.32 4.99
N VAL A 286 12.23 -1.11 6.14
CA VAL A 286 12.02 -1.91 7.36
C VAL A 286 10.60 -1.71 7.91
N LYS A 287 10.09 -0.47 7.88
CA LYS A 287 8.75 -0.10 8.36
C LYS A 287 7.64 -0.55 7.42
N CYS A 288 7.93 -0.73 6.13
CA CYS A 288 6.96 -1.25 5.18
C CYS A 288 6.52 -2.65 5.62
N PRO A 289 5.21 -2.91 5.84
CA PRO A 289 4.75 -4.20 6.36
C PRO A 289 4.80 -5.31 5.30
N LYS A 290 4.94 -4.96 4.02
CA LYS A 290 5.08 -5.91 2.91
C LYS A 290 6.51 -6.46 2.86
N PRO A 291 6.72 -7.77 2.60
CA PRO A 291 8.05 -8.32 2.40
C PRO A 291 8.76 -7.70 1.19
N VAL A 292 10.05 -7.42 1.35
CA VAL A 292 10.92 -6.79 0.36
C VAL A 292 12.09 -7.72 0.04
N ILE A 293 12.25 -8.05 -1.24
CA ILE A 293 13.26 -8.97 -1.76
C ILE A 293 14.26 -8.17 -2.61
N ALA A 294 15.54 -8.19 -2.24
CA ALA A 294 16.59 -7.62 -3.07
C ALA A 294 17.11 -8.66 -4.08
N ALA A 295 17.15 -8.29 -5.37
CA ALA A 295 17.82 -9.02 -6.44
C ALA A 295 19.08 -8.22 -6.85
N ILE A 296 20.24 -8.73 -6.46
CA ILE A 296 21.52 -8.00 -6.54
C ILE A 296 22.38 -8.60 -7.64
N HIS A 297 22.88 -7.75 -8.55
CA HIS A 297 23.87 -8.16 -9.54
C HIS A 297 25.09 -7.25 -9.56
N SER A 298 26.25 -7.83 -9.89
CA SER A 298 27.53 -7.14 -9.84
C SER A 298 27.71 -6.38 -8.50
N GLY A 299 28.30 -5.19 -8.50
CA GLY A 299 28.64 -4.50 -7.26
C GLY A 299 27.45 -3.95 -6.48
N CYS A 300 27.49 -4.17 -5.17
CA CYS A 300 26.65 -3.57 -4.15
C CYS A 300 27.56 -2.98 -3.05
N ILE A 301 27.78 -1.67 -3.11
CA ILE A 301 28.89 -1.01 -2.41
C ILE A 301 28.35 0.07 -1.47
N GLY A 302 28.91 0.19 -0.26
CA GLY A 302 28.60 1.24 0.72
C GLY A 302 27.10 1.36 1.01
N ALA A 303 26.51 2.51 0.68
CA ALA A 303 25.06 2.75 0.78
C ALA A 303 24.17 1.68 0.10
N GLY A 304 24.69 0.96 -0.90
CA GLY A 304 24.01 -0.22 -1.45
C GLY A 304 23.89 -1.37 -0.44
N VAL A 305 24.93 -1.61 0.37
CA VAL A 305 24.92 -2.57 1.49
C VAL A 305 23.95 -2.12 2.59
N ASP A 306 23.92 -0.82 2.91
CA ASP A 306 22.95 -0.27 3.86
C ASP A 306 21.51 -0.53 3.41
N LEU A 307 21.24 -0.34 2.11
CA LEU A 307 19.94 -0.60 1.49
C LEU A 307 19.55 -2.07 1.59
N ILE A 308 20.39 -3.00 1.14
CA ILE A 308 20.03 -4.44 1.15
C ILE A 308 19.99 -5.04 2.56
N SER A 309 20.68 -4.43 3.53
CA SER A 309 20.58 -4.80 4.93
C SER A 309 19.20 -4.46 5.53
N ALA A 310 18.46 -3.56 4.89
CA ALA A 310 17.10 -3.17 5.26
C ALA A 310 16.01 -4.03 4.59
N THR A 311 16.35 -4.88 3.62
CA THR A 311 15.39 -5.80 2.98
C THR A 311 15.24 -7.10 3.78
N ASP A 312 14.14 -7.81 3.57
CA ASP A 312 13.84 -9.04 4.31
C ASP A 312 14.60 -10.24 3.72
N ILE A 313 14.66 -10.30 2.38
CA ILE A 313 15.27 -11.39 1.63
C ILE A 313 16.27 -10.81 0.63
N ARG A 314 17.38 -11.52 0.38
CA ARG A 314 18.42 -11.13 -0.57
C ARG A 314 18.82 -12.31 -1.45
N TYR A 315 18.78 -12.11 -2.76
CA TYR A 315 19.31 -12.99 -3.80
C TYR A 315 20.40 -12.25 -4.57
N GLY A 316 21.41 -12.99 -5.04
CA GLY A 316 22.49 -12.44 -5.84
C GLY A 316 22.68 -13.19 -7.15
N SER A 317 23.22 -12.54 -8.18
CA SER A 317 23.82 -13.23 -9.32
C SER A 317 25.25 -13.68 -9.00
N LYS A 318 25.80 -14.56 -9.82
CA LYS A 318 27.13 -15.15 -9.63
C LYS A 318 28.26 -14.12 -9.66
N ASP A 319 28.08 -13.03 -10.40
CA ASP A 319 29.02 -11.91 -10.50
C ASP A 319 28.81 -10.86 -9.39
N ALA A 320 27.85 -11.07 -8.48
CA ALA A 320 27.58 -10.12 -7.41
C ALA A 320 28.74 -10.05 -6.40
N TYR A 321 29.04 -8.84 -5.93
CA TYR A 321 29.99 -8.60 -4.85
C TYR A 321 29.55 -7.45 -3.95
N PHE A 322 29.98 -7.51 -2.69
CA PHE A 322 29.52 -6.63 -1.62
C PHE A 322 30.71 -5.98 -0.92
N SER A 323 30.60 -4.69 -0.58
CA SER A 323 31.69 -3.98 0.11
C SER A 323 31.14 -2.94 1.08
N ILE A 324 31.48 -3.08 2.36
CA ILE A 324 31.29 -2.06 3.40
C ILE A 324 32.41 -1.03 3.22
N ARG A 325 32.21 -0.10 2.29
CA ARG A 325 33.27 0.73 1.71
C ARG A 325 33.65 1.94 2.56
N GLU A 326 32.86 2.26 3.57
CA GLU A 326 32.89 3.53 4.28
C GLU A 326 34.23 3.81 4.95
N VAL A 327 34.90 2.78 5.51
CA VAL A 327 36.22 2.97 6.15
C VAL A 327 37.30 3.37 5.16
N ALA A 328 37.19 2.98 3.89
CA ALA A 328 38.10 3.44 2.82
C ALA A 328 37.88 4.92 2.47
N VAL A 329 36.75 5.50 2.86
CA VAL A 329 36.40 6.92 2.71
C VAL A 329 36.65 7.69 4.03
N GLY A 330 37.11 7.01 5.09
CA GLY A 330 37.39 7.63 6.39
C GLY A 330 36.15 7.82 7.28
N LEU A 331 35.10 7.03 7.07
CA LEU A 331 33.85 7.10 7.82
C LEU A 331 33.45 5.70 8.32
N ALA A 332 32.84 5.61 9.50
CA ALA A 332 32.14 4.38 9.91
C ALA A 332 30.73 4.39 9.31
N ALA A 333 30.30 3.28 8.70
CA ALA A 333 28.97 3.21 8.08
C ALA A 333 27.85 3.55 9.07
N ASP A 334 27.04 4.56 8.74
CA ASP A 334 26.08 5.18 9.64
C ASP A 334 24.62 5.12 9.13
N LEU A 335 24.37 4.50 7.98
CA LEU A 335 23.03 4.38 7.38
C LEU A 335 22.33 3.03 7.66
N GLY A 336 23.00 2.14 8.40
CA GLY A 336 22.38 0.97 9.03
C GLY A 336 23.13 -0.34 8.88
N THR A 337 24.16 -0.42 8.03
CA THR A 337 24.98 -1.63 7.83
C THR A 337 25.48 -2.18 9.17
N LEU A 338 26.11 -1.34 10.01
CA LEU A 338 26.68 -1.78 11.29
C LEU A 338 25.61 -2.19 12.32
N GLN A 339 24.35 -1.80 12.12
CA GLN A 339 23.24 -2.10 13.04
C GLN A 339 22.43 -3.31 12.58
N ARG A 340 22.33 -3.55 11.27
CA ARG A 340 21.52 -4.61 10.67
C ARG A 340 22.34 -5.83 10.29
N MET A 341 23.46 -5.67 9.58
CA MET A 341 24.26 -6.80 9.07
C MET A 341 24.67 -7.81 10.14
N PRO A 342 25.14 -7.42 11.36
CA PRO A 342 25.48 -8.40 12.40
C PRO A 342 24.31 -9.27 12.86
N LYS A 343 23.06 -8.86 12.57
CA LYS A 343 21.84 -9.61 12.87
C LYS A 343 21.37 -10.47 11.68
N LEU A 344 22.02 -10.34 10.53
CA LEU A 344 21.70 -11.06 9.29
C LEU A 344 22.69 -12.18 8.99
N VAL A 345 23.97 -11.98 9.30
CA VAL A 345 25.04 -12.95 9.04
C VAL A 345 25.42 -13.71 10.31
N GLY A 346 25.77 -14.99 10.17
CA GLY A 346 26.09 -15.85 11.33
C GLY A 346 27.52 -15.72 11.84
N ASN A 347 28.41 -15.05 11.09
CA ASN A 347 29.85 -15.00 11.37
C ASN A 347 30.32 -13.57 11.71
N ASP A 348 30.39 -13.24 13.01
CA ASP A 348 30.83 -11.92 13.49
C ASP A 348 32.29 -11.60 13.13
N SER A 349 33.16 -12.62 13.07
CA SER A 349 34.57 -12.43 12.68
C SER A 349 34.68 -11.90 11.24
N VAL A 350 33.97 -12.55 10.31
CA VAL A 350 33.92 -12.11 8.90
C VAL A 350 33.24 -10.76 8.77
N MET A 351 32.14 -10.51 9.51
CA MET A 351 31.49 -9.19 9.50
C MET A 351 32.47 -8.06 9.89
N ARG A 352 33.25 -8.25 10.96
CA ARG A 352 34.26 -7.28 11.40
C ARG A 352 35.38 -7.11 10.39
N GLU A 353 35.85 -8.21 9.80
CA GLU A 353 36.85 -8.17 8.74
C GLU A 353 36.37 -7.32 7.55
N LEU A 354 35.14 -7.55 7.07
CA LEU A 354 34.54 -6.76 6.00
C LEU A 354 34.43 -5.28 6.37
N ALA A 355 33.96 -4.98 7.58
CA ALA A 355 33.77 -3.60 8.05
C ALA A 355 35.09 -2.84 8.25
N TYR A 356 36.17 -3.52 8.67
CA TYR A 356 37.47 -2.88 8.93
C TYR A 356 38.36 -2.78 7.69
N THR A 357 38.21 -3.70 6.74
CA THR A 357 39.09 -3.77 5.56
C THR A 357 38.48 -3.16 4.30
N ALA A 358 37.15 -2.97 4.26
CA ALA A 358 36.41 -2.59 3.07
C ALA A 358 36.62 -3.51 1.85
N ARG A 359 37.13 -4.74 2.06
CA ARG A 359 37.35 -5.68 0.96
C ARG A 359 36.03 -6.07 0.29
N ASP A 360 36.14 -6.52 -0.95
CA ASP A 360 34.99 -7.06 -1.68
C ASP A 360 34.74 -8.52 -1.23
N MET A 361 33.49 -8.80 -0.87
CA MET A 361 32.96 -10.14 -0.61
C MET A 361 32.21 -10.64 -1.83
N GLN A 362 32.61 -11.79 -2.37
CA GLN A 362 31.98 -12.37 -3.57
C GLN A 362 30.69 -13.13 -3.22
N ALA A 363 29.84 -13.39 -4.22
CA ALA A 363 28.53 -14.04 -4.05
C ALA A 363 28.59 -15.38 -3.30
N ASP A 364 29.61 -16.21 -3.55
CA ASP A 364 29.75 -17.52 -2.89
C ASP A 364 29.99 -17.37 -1.39
N GLU A 365 30.91 -16.48 -0.99
CA GLU A 365 31.17 -16.15 0.42
C GLU A 365 29.94 -15.50 1.07
N ALA A 366 29.27 -14.58 0.35
CA ALA A 366 28.05 -13.93 0.83
C ALA A 366 26.93 -14.94 1.11
N LYS A 367 26.84 -16.01 0.33
CA LYS A 367 25.92 -17.13 0.59
C LYS A 367 26.36 -17.97 1.78
N GLU A 368 27.66 -18.27 1.89
CA GLU A 368 28.23 -19.05 3.00
C GLU A 368 27.97 -18.42 4.36
N ILE A 369 28.13 -17.10 4.48
CA ILE A 369 27.90 -16.40 5.76
C ILE A 369 26.43 -16.06 6.03
N GLY A 370 25.52 -16.39 5.11
CA GLY A 370 24.07 -16.17 5.25
C GLY A 370 23.55 -14.81 4.80
N LEU A 371 24.37 -13.98 4.14
CA LEU A 371 23.88 -12.71 3.57
C LEU A 371 22.90 -12.97 2.41
N LEU A 372 23.25 -13.90 1.51
CA LEU A 372 22.42 -14.30 0.38
C LEU A 372 21.70 -15.62 0.64
N GLY A 373 20.39 -15.66 0.40
CA GLY A 373 19.62 -16.90 0.47
C GLY A 373 19.80 -17.80 -0.75
N LYS A 374 19.98 -17.20 -1.94
CA LYS A 374 20.22 -17.91 -3.21
C LYS A 374 21.15 -17.10 -4.11
N VAL A 375 21.89 -17.83 -4.93
CA VAL A 375 22.75 -17.28 -5.99
C VAL A 375 22.26 -17.83 -7.34
N PHE A 376 22.13 -16.95 -8.32
CA PHE A 376 21.68 -17.23 -9.69
C PHE A 376 22.80 -17.01 -10.69
N ASN A 377 22.65 -17.50 -11.92
CA ASN A 377 23.70 -17.43 -12.93
C ASN A 377 23.98 -16.00 -13.40
N ASP A 378 22.94 -15.17 -13.50
CA ASP A 378 23.01 -13.81 -14.05
C ASP A 378 21.93 -12.90 -13.44
N SER A 379 21.98 -11.61 -13.78
CA SER A 379 21.05 -10.59 -13.27
C SER A 379 19.58 -10.91 -13.60
N ASN A 380 19.29 -11.32 -14.84
CA ASN A 380 17.92 -11.59 -15.28
C ASN A 380 17.30 -12.76 -14.53
N SER A 381 18.04 -13.87 -14.39
CA SER A 381 17.61 -15.04 -13.62
C SER A 381 17.47 -14.73 -12.13
N CYS A 382 18.31 -13.86 -11.58
CA CYS A 382 18.19 -13.37 -10.21
C CYS A 382 16.90 -12.56 -9.98
N ILE A 383 16.60 -11.61 -10.87
CA ILE A 383 15.38 -10.79 -10.81
C ILE A 383 14.14 -11.67 -10.97
N GLN A 384 14.15 -12.58 -11.95
CA GLN A 384 13.03 -13.51 -12.14
C GLN A 384 12.83 -14.40 -10.92
N GLY A 385 13.91 -14.93 -10.33
CA GLY A 385 13.82 -15.74 -9.11
C GLY A 385 13.28 -14.96 -7.90
N ALA A 386 13.57 -13.66 -7.79
CA ALA A 386 12.98 -12.79 -6.78
C ALA A 386 11.49 -12.53 -7.03
N ILE A 387 11.09 -12.30 -8.28
CA ILE A 387 9.67 -12.13 -8.68
C ILE A 387 8.89 -13.41 -8.41
N ASP A 388 9.44 -14.59 -8.72
CA ASP A 388 8.77 -15.88 -8.46
C ASP A 388 8.57 -16.13 -6.96
N LEU A 389 9.54 -15.73 -6.14
CA LEU A 389 9.37 -15.74 -4.68
C LEU A 389 8.28 -14.74 -4.25
N ALA A 390 8.29 -13.53 -4.79
CA ALA A 390 7.27 -12.51 -4.49
C ALA A 390 5.85 -13.02 -4.83
N ARG A 391 5.69 -13.76 -5.93
CA ARG A 391 4.41 -14.42 -6.31
C ARG A 391 3.97 -15.45 -5.29
N THR A 392 4.91 -16.24 -4.79
CA THR A 392 4.64 -17.24 -3.75
C THR A 392 4.21 -16.58 -2.43
N ILE A 393 4.79 -15.42 -2.10
CA ILE A 393 4.41 -14.63 -0.92
C ILE A 393 3.04 -13.98 -1.13
N ALA A 394 2.80 -13.36 -2.28
CA ALA A 394 1.56 -12.66 -2.62
C ALA A 394 0.34 -13.58 -2.67
N SER A 395 0.54 -14.89 -2.90
CA SER A 395 -0.52 -15.91 -2.86
C SER A 395 -0.88 -16.36 -1.44
N ARG A 396 -0.26 -15.81 -0.39
CA ARG A 396 -0.61 -16.08 1.02
C ARG A 396 -1.48 -14.97 1.57
N SER A 397 -2.10 -15.21 2.71
CA SER A 397 -2.88 -14.20 3.43
C SER A 397 -2.00 -12.96 3.69
N PRO A 398 -2.37 -11.78 3.18
CA PRO A 398 -1.60 -10.57 3.44
C PRO A 398 -1.61 -10.20 4.92
N VAL A 399 -2.70 -10.47 5.66
CA VAL A 399 -2.76 -10.32 7.12
C VAL A 399 -1.67 -11.16 7.79
N ALA A 400 -1.58 -12.45 7.46
CA ALA A 400 -0.62 -13.37 8.06
C ALA A 400 0.83 -13.03 7.68
N VAL A 401 1.09 -12.70 6.41
CA VAL A 401 2.44 -12.37 5.91
C VAL A 401 2.95 -11.07 6.54
N GLN A 402 2.14 -10.00 6.51
CA GLN A 402 2.54 -8.71 7.07
C GLN A 402 2.70 -8.81 8.59
N GLY A 403 1.80 -9.51 9.29
CA GLY A 403 1.94 -9.80 10.72
C GLY A 403 3.21 -10.60 11.05
N THR A 404 3.59 -11.54 10.18
CA THR A 404 4.84 -12.30 10.33
C THR A 404 6.06 -11.38 10.22
N LYS A 405 6.12 -10.48 9.24
CA LYS A 405 7.22 -9.51 9.11
C LYS A 405 7.31 -8.60 10.33
N VAL A 406 6.17 -8.05 10.77
CA VAL A 406 6.11 -7.19 11.96
C VAL A 406 6.65 -7.92 13.19
N SER A 407 6.21 -9.16 13.42
CA SER A 407 6.64 -9.97 14.56
C SER A 407 8.13 -10.33 14.49
N LEU A 408 8.63 -10.79 13.33
CA LEU A 408 10.06 -11.09 13.17
C LEU A 408 10.95 -9.87 13.43
N ASN A 409 10.54 -8.69 12.95
CA ASN A 409 11.26 -7.45 13.21
C ASN A 409 11.23 -7.06 14.69
N TYR A 410 10.10 -7.24 15.37
CA TYR A 410 9.99 -6.99 16.80
C TYR A 410 10.86 -7.95 17.60
N SER A 411 10.73 -9.27 17.37
CA SER A 411 11.47 -10.32 18.07
C SER A 411 12.99 -10.21 17.92
N ARG A 412 13.49 -9.69 16.79
CA ARG A 412 14.93 -9.47 16.58
C ARG A 412 15.55 -8.53 17.62
N ASP A 413 14.75 -7.60 18.15
CA ASP A 413 15.23 -6.50 18.98
C ASP A 413 14.72 -6.58 20.44
N HIS A 414 14.04 -7.67 20.80
CA HIS A 414 13.44 -7.89 22.13
C HIS A 414 13.74 -9.29 22.67
N SER A 415 13.47 -9.53 23.96
CA SER A 415 13.59 -10.88 24.51
C SER A 415 12.52 -11.81 23.94
N GLU A 416 12.73 -13.12 24.03
CA GLU A 416 11.73 -14.13 23.63
C GLU A 416 10.40 -13.90 24.36
N LYS A 417 10.44 -13.60 25.66
CA LYS A 417 9.26 -13.30 26.47
C LYS A 417 8.48 -12.11 25.91
N ASP A 418 9.15 -10.98 25.68
CA ASP A 418 8.51 -9.77 25.14
C ASP A 418 7.94 -10.03 23.74
N GLY A 419 8.65 -10.79 22.90
CA GLY A 419 8.18 -11.18 21.57
C GLY A 419 6.93 -12.04 21.60
N LEU A 420 6.85 -13.01 22.53
CA LEU A 420 5.66 -13.84 22.72
C LEU A 420 4.46 -13.03 23.24
N GLU A 421 4.68 -12.13 24.19
CA GLU A 421 3.63 -11.23 24.70
C GLU A 421 3.11 -10.30 23.58
N PHE A 422 4.02 -9.71 22.79
CA PHE A 422 3.65 -8.93 21.60
C PHE A 422 2.81 -9.76 20.63
N MET A 423 3.22 -11.00 20.34
CA MET A 423 2.52 -11.87 19.40
C MET A 423 1.13 -12.27 19.90
N GLN A 424 0.95 -12.48 21.21
CA GLN A 424 -0.37 -12.74 21.81
C GLN A 424 -1.33 -11.57 21.57
N ILE A 425 -0.88 -10.35 21.85
CA ILE A 425 -1.66 -9.12 21.66
C ILE A 425 -1.96 -8.88 20.18
N TRP A 426 -0.99 -9.14 19.29
CA TRP A 426 -1.20 -9.01 17.85
C TRP A 426 -2.24 -10.01 17.34
N ASN A 427 -2.08 -11.29 17.66
CA ASN A 427 -2.94 -12.35 17.12
C ASN A 427 -4.33 -12.41 17.75
N MET A 428 -4.55 -11.87 18.96
CA MET A 428 -5.91 -11.79 19.50
C MET A 428 -6.86 -11.02 18.56
N CYS A 429 -6.33 -10.06 17.79
CA CYS A 429 -7.06 -9.35 16.75
C CYS A 429 -6.96 -10.08 15.40
N MET A 430 -5.76 -10.43 14.94
CA MET A 430 -5.57 -10.92 13.56
C MET A 430 -6.17 -12.31 13.29
N LEU A 431 -6.35 -13.13 14.33
CA LEU A 431 -7.07 -14.41 14.22
C LEU A 431 -8.57 -14.25 13.90
N GLN A 432 -9.12 -13.04 14.04
CA GLN A 432 -10.51 -12.73 13.70
C GLN A 432 -10.68 -12.39 12.21
N SER A 433 -9.60 -12.36 11.42
CA SER A 433 -9.68 -12.11 9.97
C SER A 433 -10.37 -13.23 9.21
N GLU A 434 -11.09 -12.87 8.16
CA GLU A 434 -11.75 -13.80 7.25
C GLU A 434 -10.74 -14.74 6.57
N ASP A 435 -9.51 -14.26 6.34
CA ASP A 435 -8.41 -15.03 5.78
C ASP A 435 -8.15 -16.34 6.54
N PHE A 436 -8.23 -16.33 7.88
CA PHE A 436 -8.03 -17.53 8.69
C PHE A 436 -9.13 -18.56 8.44
N ILE A 437 -10.39 -18.12 8.31
CA ILE A 437 -11.54 -18.98 8.05
C ILE A 437 -11.48 -19.54 6.62
N ILE A 438 -11.14 -18.69 5.64
CA ILE A 438 -10.98 -19.07 4.22
C ILE A 438 -9.88 -20.13 4.08
N ALA A 439 -8.71 -19.88 4.67
CA ALA A 439 -7.58 -20.81 4.62
C ALA A 439 -7.91 -22.14 5.31
N SER A 440 -8.54 -22.11 6.50
CA SER A 440 -8.94 -23.31 7.23
C SER A 440 -9.94 -24.15 6.43
N SER A 441 -10.94 -23.49 5.83
CA SER A 441 -11.96 -24.16 5.02
C SER A 441 -11.36 -24.80 3.76
N SER A 442 -10.43 -24.12 3.09
CA SER A 442 -9.70 -24.64 1.92
C SER A 442 -8.87 -25.88 2.25
N GLN A 443 -8.27 -25.95 3.44
CA GLN A 443 -7.48 -27.11 3.88
C GLN A 443 -8.39 -28.30 4.22
N VAL A 444 -9.51 -28.06 4.90
CA VAL A 444 -10.49 -29.11 5.22
C VAL A 444 -11.11 -29.69 3.95
N SER A 445 -11.44 -28.86 2.97
CA SER A 445 -12.01 -29.31 1.68
C SER A 445 -10.99 -29.92 0.73
N LYS A 446 -9.69 -29.84 1.03
CA LYS A 446 -8.58 -30.23 0.15
C LYS A 446 -8.70 -29.60 -1.24
N SER A 447 -9.08 -28.33 -1.29
CA SER A 447 -9.13 -27.57 -2.54
C SER A 447 -7.74 -27.51 -3.20
N ASP A 448 -7.67 -27.83 -4.49
CA ASP A 448 -6.47 -27.63 -5.31
C ASP A 448 -6.30 -26.17 -5.74
N GLU A 449 -7.38 -25.36 -5.68
CA GLU A 449 -7.33 -23.94 -5.97
C GLU A 449 -6.83 -23.13 -4.77
N PRO A 450 -5.98 -22.11 -4.99
CA PRO A 450 -5.47 -21.27 -3.92
C PRO A 450 -6.60 -20.44 -3.27
N PRO A 451 -6.61 -20.32 -1.94
CA PRO A 451 -7.63 -19.56 -1.23
C PRO A 451 -7.64 -18.08 -1.67
N PRO A 452 -8.82 -17.51 -1.99
CA PRO A 452 -8.92 -16.12 -2.42
C PRO A 452 -8.88 -15.19 -1.21
N PHE A 453 -7.72 -14.58 -0.94
CA PHE A 453 -7.56 -13.58 0.10
C PHE A 453 -7.83 -12.17 -0.43
N ALA A 454 -8.55 -11.36 0.37
CA ALA A 454 -8.81 -9.96 0.05
C ALA A 454 -7.54 -9.09 0.19
N ASP A 455 -7.57 -7.89 -0.39
CA ASP A 455 -6.53 -6.88 -0.18
C ASP A 455 -6.60 -6.30 1.25
N PHE A 456 -5.46 -5.92 1.81
CA PHE A 456 -5.29 -5.60 3.24
C PHE A 456 -4.51 -4.30 3.46
#